data_AF-Q5WK92-F1
#
_entry.id   AF-Q5WK92-F1
#
_cell.length_a   1.000
_cell.length_b   1.000
_cell.length_c   1.000
_cell.angle_alpha   90.00
_cell.angle_beta   90.00
_cell.angle_gamma   90.00
#
_symmetry.space_group_name_H-M   'P 1'
#
loop_
_entity.id
_entity.type
_entity.pdbx_description
1 polymer ?
#
loop_
_entity_poly.entity_id
_entity_poly.type
_entity_poly.pdbx_seq_one_letter_code
_entity_poly.pdbx_strand_id
1 'polypeptide(L)'
;MVDVILLIAIGALSAVMANLGIAVFNDGLRPIVPENLEGRMSRKELGVTAFAMSFGLVIGFGIPISIAGSIILIHSILLGTDIIGLSIARGKFSTMAAGVLGGLYGAGIYYGLQVVVDLFARLPLNFVDGFNLVGEPVVVAFMVFPAIAVALQFSVKKGVVTFLVAALARQLIVFSNEKGLIEIGGSSVTLSPEGIALVVGMVFLMAFAMQEKSDDTSMEQMATLFVDRVNRIKKFAVVLMASGALLAAAANLLIVSGDPITLNLLADGRINEGGIAALAKALGFVPLIASTAIATGVYGPAGFTLVFAVGIFSPNPFIAAAIGAIVILLEVLLLSKLAKFLDRYPGVRASGENIRTAMTRVLEVALLIGGANAANAIVPGFGFFAIAGFYLLNEAGGRPIVRMAVGPVGAIAVGIIGNILALLGIFTPPA
;
A
#
# COMPACT_ATOMS: atom_id res chain seq x y z
N MET A 1 -11.08 4.25 22.18
CA MET A 1 -10.14 3.43 22.98
C MET A 1 -9.79 2.12 22.29
N VAL A 2 -10.76 1.38 21.73
CA VAL A 2 -10.51 0.15 20.97
C VAL A 2 -9.55 0.38 19.80
N ASP A 3 -9.69 1.51 19.10
CA ASP A 3 -8.88 1.84 17.92
C ASP A 3 -7.39 1.92 18.23
N VAL A 4 -7.03 2.66 19.28
CA VAL A 4 -5.64 2.76 19.77
C VAL A 4 -5.10 1.40 20.18
N ILE A 5 -5.89 0.59 20.88
CA ILE A 5 -5.45 -0.73 21.34
C ILE A 5 -5.14 -1.63 20.14
N LEU A 6 -5.97 -1.58 19.09
CA LEU A 6 -5.72 -2.32 17.86
C LEU A 6 -4.43 -1.86 17.18
N LEU A 7 -4.16 -0.55 17.09
CA LEU A 7 -2.94 -0.05 16.46
C LEU A 7 -1.68 -0.32 17.28
N ILE A 8 -1.77 -0.30 18.61
CA ILE A 8 -0.71 -0.77 19.51
C ILE A 8 -0.43 -2.24 19.25
N ALA A 9 -1.47 -3.08 19.17
CA ALA A 9 -1.32 -4.51 18.94
C ALA A 9 -0.72 -4.80 17.56
N ILE A 10 -1.19 -4.12 16.50
CA ILE A 10 -0.64 -4.22 15.15
C ILE A 10 0.84 -3.83 15.17
N GLY A 11 1.17 -2.66 15.72
CA GLY A 11 2.53 -2.15 15.74
C GLY A 11 3.49 -3.03 16.54
N ALA A 12 3.04 -3.54 17.69
CA ALA A 12 3.83 -4.45 18.51
C ALA A 12 4.10 -5.78 17.81
N LEU A 13 3.05 -6.39 17.25
CA LEU A 13 3.16 -7.68 16.58
C LEU A 13 4.02 -7.57 15.30
N SER A 14 3.82 -6.53 14.50
CA SER A 14 4.60 -6.33 13.26
C SER A 14 6.08 -6.07 13.56
N ALA A 15 6.40 -5.27 14.58
CA ALA A 15 7.80 -5.06 14.99
C ALA A 15 8.45 -6.36 15.49
N VAL A 16 7.72 -7.20 16.21
CA VAL A 16 8.21 -8.53 16.64
C VAL A 16 8.44 -9.44 15.43
N MET A 17 7.50 -9.50 14.48
CA MET A 17 7.66 -10.29 13.26
C MET A 17 8.84 -9.84 12.42
N ALA A 18 9.03 -8.52 12.25
CA ALA A 18 10.18 -7.96 11.56
C ALA A 18 11.48 -8.28 12.31
N ASN A 19 11.48 -8.15 13.64
CA ASN A 19 12.66 -8.44 14.46
C ASN A 19 13.15 -9.88 14.28
N LEU A 20 12.22 -10.84 14.34
CA LEU A 20 12.49 -12.27 14.17
C LEU A 20 12.71 -12.67 12.70
N GLY A 21 12.51 -11.76 11.74
CA GLY A 21 12.59 -12.08 10.30
C GLY A 21 11.49 -13.06 9.86
N ILE A 22 10.32 -12.99 10.48
CA ILE A 22 9.12 -13.76 10.12
C ILE A 22 8.41 -13.08 8.96
N ALA A 23 8.16 -11.78 9.11
CA ALA A 23 7.48 -10.98 8.11
C ALA A 23 7.98 -9.54 8.12
N VAL A 24 8.03 -8.91 6.95
CA VAL A 24 8.28 -7.48 6.77
C VAL A 24 7.31 -6.94 5.74
N PHE A 25 6.84 -5.72 5.93
CA PHE A 25 5.86 -5.11 5.04
C PHE A 25 6.51 -4.52 3.79
N ASN A 26 7.68 -3.90 3.92
CA ASN A 26 8.43 -3.38 2.78
C ASN A 26 8.93 -4.53 1.90
N ASP A 27 8.37 -4.64 0.69
CA ASP A 27 8.73 -5.66 -0.30
C ASP A 27 10.22 -5.66 -0.63
N GLY A 28 10.84 -4.48 -0.66
CA GLY A 28 12.27 -4.33 -0.93
C GLY A 28 13.16 -4.88 0.18
N LEU A 29 12.65 -5.06 1.40
CA LEU A 29 13.40 -5.65 2.51
C LEU A 29 13.34 -7.17 2.52
N ARG A 30 12.32 -7.81 1.94
CA ARG A 30 12.18 -9.28 1.96
C ARG A 30 13.39 -10.00 1.39
N PRO A 31 14.00 -9.57 0.26
CA PRO A 31 15.24 -10.18 -0.24
C PRO A 31 16.47 -9.93 0.63
N ILE A 32 16.44 -8.90 1.49
CA ILE A 32 17.58 -8.44 2.29
C ILE A 32 17.60 -9.10 3.68
N VAL A 33 16.43 -9.33 4.27
CA VAL A 33 16.32 -9.97 5.60
C VAL A 33 17.04 -11.34 5.67
N PRO A 34 16.98 -12.22 4.64
CA PRO A 34 17.77 -13.46 4.58
C PRO A 34 19.28 -13.26 4.73
N GLU A 35 19.85 -12.18 4.19
CA GLU A 35 21.29 -11.89 4.31
C GLU A 35 21.71 -11.75 5.78
N ASN A 36 20.86 -11.14 6.61
CA ASN A 36 21.11 -11.07 8.05
C ASN A 36 20.79 -12.37 8.79
N LEU A 37 19.79 -13.13 8.34
CA LEU A 37 19.45 -14.43 8.92
C LEU A 37 20.54 -15.47 8.71
N GLU A 38 21.25 -15.38 7.59
CA GLU A 38 22.31 -16.30 7.18
C GLU A 38 23.71 -15.79 7.52
N GLY A 39 23.81 -14.67 8.24
CA GLY A 39 25.07 -14.13 8.76
C GLY A 39 25.92 -13.36 7.75
N ARG A 40 25.43 -13.10 6.54
CA ARG A 40 26.13 -12.32 5.49
C ARG A 40 26.02 -10.81 5.70
N MET A 41 25.03 -10.35 6.46
CA MET A 41 24.80 -8.94 6.77
C MET A 41 24.65 -8.74 8.28
N SER A 42 25.28 -7.69 8.83
CA SER A 42 25.14 -7.36 10.24
C SER A 42 23.74 -6.77 10.54
N ARG A 43 23.34 -6.81 11.82
CA ARG A 43 22.05 -6.24 12.23
C ARG A 43 21.97 -4.73 12.05
N LYS A 44 23.11 -4.04 12.27
CA LYS A 44 23.22 -2.59 12.13
C LYS A 44 23.02 -2.18 10.68
N GLU A 45 23.68 -2.87 9.74
CA GLU A 45 23.50 -2.62 8.31
C GLU A 45 22.05 -2.86 7.89
N LEU A 46 21.43 -3.96 8.36
CA LEU A 46 20.03 -4.24 8.05
C LEU A 46 19.09 -3.12 8.54
N GLY A 47 19.31 -2.60 9.74
CA GLY A 47 18.55 -1.48 10.29
C GLY A 47 18.70 -0.19 9.47
N VAL A 48 19.92 0.14 9.03
CA VAL A 48 20.17 1.31 8.17
C VAL A 48 19.49 1.15 6.81
N THR A 49 19.55 -0.03 6.21
CA THR A 49 18.86 -0.33 4.95
C THR A 49 17.34 -0.24 5.12
N ALA A 50 16.79 -0.80 6.20
CA ALA A 50 15.37 -0.70 6.53
C ALA A 50 14.92 0.75 6.66
N PHE A 51 15.70 1.58 7.36
CA PHE A 51 15.45 3.02 7.50
C PHE A 51 15.45 3.72 6.13
N ALA A 52 16.51 3.53 5.33
CA ALA A 52 16.65 4.18 4.03
C ALA A 52 15.50 3.83 3.06
N MET A 53 15.04 2.57 3.08
CA MET A 53 13.99 2.11 2.17
C MET A 53 12.57 2.47 2.61
N SER A 54 12.36 2.79 3.90
CA SER A 54 11.02 2.90 4.48
C SER A 54 10.70 4.29 5.02
N PHE A 55 11.69 5.04 5.52
CA PHE A 55 11.47 6.33 6.18
C PHE A 55 10.79 7.35 5.26
N GLY A 56 11.30 7.52 4.03
CA GLY A 56 10.73 8.44 3.05
C GLY A 56 9.29 8.09 2.65
N LEU A 57 8.95 6.80 2.64
CA LEU A 57 7.58 6.33 2.38
C LEU A 57 6.65 6.57 3.56
N VAL A 58 7.12 6.44 4.80
CA VAL A 58 6.31 6.75 6.00
C VAL A 58 5.95 8.24 6.05
N ILE A 59 6.96 9.11 6.02
CA ILE A 59 6.78 10.55 6.20
C ILE A 59 6.16 11.19 4.95
N GLY A 60 6.51 10.68 3.78
CA GLY A 60 6.15 11.28 2.52
C GLY A 60 4.89 10.74 1.85
N PHE A 61 4.46 9.52 2.20
CA PHE A 61 3.33 8.85 1.56
C PHE A 61 2.32 8.33 2.59
N GLY A 62 2.78 7.55 3.58
CA GLY A 62 1.92 7.00 4.63
C GLY A 62 1.13 8.08 5.38
N ILE A 63 1.85 8.93 6.13
CA ILE A 63 1.24 9.93 7.00
C ILE A 63 0.45 10.96 6.18
N PRO A 64 0.96 11.54 5.08
CA PRO A 64 0.21 12.53 4.31
C PRO A 64 -1.12 11.99 3.76
N ILE A 65 -1.15 10.78 3.21
CA ILE A 65 -2.40 10.18 2.74
C ILE A 65 -3.35 9.86 3.90
N SER A 66 -2.79 9.50 5.06
CA SER A 66 -3.61 9.28 6.26
C SER A 66 -4.29 10.56 6.75
N ILE A 67 -3.61 11.71 6.65
CA ILE A 67 -4.18 13.02 6.96
C ILE A 67 -5.32 13.34 5.98
N ALA A 68 -5.06 13.17 4.68
CA ALA A 68 -6.02 13.54 3.63
C ALA A 68 -7.34 12.75 3.69
N GLY A 69 -7.28 11.46 4.01
CA GLY A 69 -8.48 10.61 4.06
C GLY A 69 -9.07 10.40 5.46
N SER A 70 -8.47 10.96 6.52
CA SER A 70 -8.84 10.70 7.92
C SER A 70 -8.90 9.20 8.31
N ILE A 71 -8.23 8.34 7.53
CA ILE A 71 -8.10 6.89 7.73
C ILE A 71 -6.61 6.59 7.69
N ILE A 72 -6.09 5.78 8.61
CA ILE A 72 -4.66 5.50 8.65
C ILE A 72 -4.28 4.58 7.48
N LEU A 73 -3.43 5.06 6.58
CA LEU A 73 -2.82 4.20 5.60
C LEU A 73 -1.87 3.24 6.31
N ILE A 74 -2.02 1.93 6.13
CA ILE A 74 -1.26 0.91 6.88
C ILE A 74 0.27 1.04 6.71
N HIS A 75 0.70 1.66 5.60
CA HIS A 75 2.09 1.99 5.31
C HIS A 75 2.71 2.88 6.40
N SER A 76 1.93 3.77 7.03
CA SER A 76 2.36 4.63 8.14
C SER A 76 2.80 3.83 9.36
N ILE A 77 2.23 2.64 9.58
CA ILE A 77 2.54 1.80 10.74
C ILE A 77 3.56 0.74 10.37
N LEU A 78 3.24 -0.08 9.35
CA LEU A 78 4.02 -1.29 9.11
C LEU A 78 5.44 -1.00 8.63
N LEU A 79 5.63 0.02 7.79
CA LEU A 79 6.98 0.44 7.36
C LEU A 79 7.81 0.96 8.53
N GLY A 80 7.22 1.73 9.45
CA GLY A 80 7.91 2.17 10.66
C GLY A 80 8.26 1.00 11.58
N THR A 81 7.38 0.02 11.70
CA THR A 81 7.64 -1.17 12.52
C THR A 81 8.67 -2.12 11.90
N ASP A 82 8.82 -2.13 10.57
CA ASP A 82 9.93 -2.81 9.90
C ASP A 82 11.26 -2.17 10.31
N ILE A 83 11.36 -0.83 10.31
CA ILE A 83 12.54 -0.10 10.78
C ILE A 83 12.85 -0.47 12.23
N ILE A 84 11.87 -0.36 13.12
CA ILE A 84 12.04 -0.64 14.56
C ILE A 84 12.48 -2.09 14.76
N GLY A 85 11.75 -3.04 14.19
CA GLY A 85 12.00 -4.46 14.34
C GLY A 85 13.38 -4.86 13.84
N LEU A 86 13.76 -4.42 12.63
CA LEU A 86 15.02 -4.78 11.99
C LEU A 86 16.24 -4.05 12.57
N SER A 87 16.06 -2.90 13.22
CA SER A 87 17.15 -2.15 13.85
C SER A 87 17.55 -2.72 15.21
N ILE A 88 16.64 -3.41 15.90
CA ILE A 88 16.89 -3.95 17.24
C ILE A 88 17.47 -5.36 17.13
N ALA A 89 18.43 -5.71 18.00
CA ALA A 89 19.02 -7.04 18.07
C ALA A 89 17.97 -8.13 18.33
N ARG A 90 18.28 -9.37 17.94
CA ARG A 90 17.44 -10.53 18.28
C ARG A 90 17.78 -11.04 19.68
N GLY A 91 16.76 -11.46 20.42
CA GLY A 91 16.89 -12.03 21.76
C GLY A 91 15.62 -11.81 22.55
N LYS A 92 15.36 -12.63 23.58
CA LYS A 92 14.08 -12.58 24.31
C LYS A 92 13.72 -11.16 24.80
N PHE A 93 14.68 -10.47 25.43
CA PHE A 93 14.48 -9.10 25.91
C PHE A 93 14.45 -8.07 24.77
N SER A 94 15.35 -8.18 23.79
CA SER A 94 15.44 -7.24 22.67
C SER A 94 14.23 -7.30 21.74
N THR A 95 13.71 -8.51 21.48
CA THR A 95 12.47 -8.72 20.72
C THR A 95 11.25 -8.19 21.48
N MET A 96 11.21 -8.34 22.81
CA MET A 96 10.18 -7.71 23.63
C MET A 96 10.26 -6.18 23.56
N ALA A 97 11.47 -5.61 23.64
CA ALA A 97 11.68 -4.18 23.47
C ALA A 97 11.24 -3.68 22.09
N ALA A 98 11.52 -4.45 21.02
CA ALA A 98 11.02 -4.16 19.68
C ALA A 98 9.49 -4.15 19.62
N GLY A 99 8.83 -5.10 20.27
CA GLY A 99 7.37 -5.12 20.38
C GLY A 99 6.81 -3.93 21.15
N VAL A 100 7.40 -3.56 22.29
CA VAL A 100 6.97 -2.37 23.06
C VAL A 100 7.15 -1.10 22.23
N LEU A 101 8.30 -0.90 21.59
CA LEU A 101 8.56 0.25 20.74
C LEU A 101 7.64 0.28 19.51
N GLY A 102 7.36 -0.87 18.91
CA GLY A 102 6.38 -0.99 17.83
C GLY A 102 4.97 -0.62 18.27
N GLY A 103 4.55 -1.04 19.47
CA GLY A 103 3.26 -0.67 20.04
C GLY A 103 3.16 0.83 20.37
N LEU A 104 4.21 1.40 20.98
CA LEU A 104 4.31 2.84 21.22
C LEU A 104 4.28 3.64 19.92
N TYR A 105 4.92 3.13 18.86
CA TYR A 105 4.86 3.73 17.54
C TYR A 105 3.44 3.69 16.95
N GLY A 106 2.73 2.56 17.07
CA GLY A 106 1.32 2.46 16.66
C GLY A 106 0.41 3.45 17.38
N ALA A 107 0.57 3.61 18.70
CA ALA A 107 -0.12 4.65 19.47
C ALA A 107 0.28 6.07 19.02
N GLY A 108 1.57 6.28 18.78
CA GLY A 108 2.13 7.55 18.33
C GLY A 108 1.59 7.98 16.97
N ILE A 109 1.39 7.06 16.03
CA ILE A 109 0.75 7.36 14.74
C ILE A 109 -0.70 7.78 14.96
N TYR A 110 -1.47 7.05 15.78
CA TYR A 110 -2.86 7.40 16.05
C TYR A 110 -3.01 8.80 16.67
N TYR A 111 -2.35 9.03 17.80
CA TYR A 111 -2.47 10.31 18.52
C TYR A 111 -1.76 11.44 17.78
N GLY A 112 -0.60 11.16 17.18
CA GLY A 112 0.17 12.14 16.43
C GLY A 112 -0.61 12.64 15.21
N LEU A 113 -1.32 11.76 14.51
CA LEU A 113 -2.16 12.15 13.38
C LEU A 113 -3.27 13.11 13.82
N GLN A 114 -3.96 12.81 14.92
CA GLN A 114 -5.00 13.69 15.48
C GLN A 114 -4.43 15.06 15.87
N VAL A 115 -3.29 15.09 16.55
CA VAL A 115 -2.62 16.34 16.94
C VAL A 115 -2.24 17.18 15.72
N VAL A 116 -1.75 16.56 14.65
CA VAL A 116 -1.39 17.26 13.41
C VAL A 116 -2.63 17.86 12.75
N VAL A 117 -3.71 17.10 12.62
CA VAL A 117 -4.99 17.57 12.05
C VAL A 117 -5.56 18.72 12.88
N ASP A 118 -5.61 18.58 14.21
CA ASP A 118 -6.10 19.62 15.11
C ASP A 118 -5.25 20.90 15.04
N LEU A 119 -3.92 20.76 14.90
CA LEU A 119 -3.03 21.90 14.74
C LEU A 119 -3.30 22.61 13.41
N PHE A 120 -3.46 21.87 12.31
CA PHE A 120 -3.77 22.44 11.01
C PHE A 120 -5.11 23.17 10.99
N ALA A 121 -6.12 22.65 11.68
CA ALA A 121 -7.43 23.29 11.80
C ALA A 121 -7.39 24.62 12.60
N ARG A 122 -6.39 24.81 13.46
CA ARG A 122 -6.22 26.04 14.27
C ARG A 122 -5.39 27.12 13.58
N LEU A 123 -4.77 26.80 12.45
CA LEU A 123 -3.96 27.75 11.71
C LEU A 123 -4.86 28.81 11.02
N PRO A 124 -4.40 30.07 10.88
CA PRO A 124 -5.16 31.15 10.23
C PRO A 124 -5.68 30.79 8.83
N LEU A 125 -4.87 30.06 8.07
CA LEU A 125 -5.27 29.38 6.84
C LEU A 125 -5.46 27.90 7.19
N ASN A 126 -6.71 27.48 7.37
CA ASN A 126 -7.05 26.07 7.40
C ASN A 126 -6.90 25.51 5.98
N PHE A 127 -5.96 24.60 5.81
CA PHE A 127 -5.67 24.00 4.51
C PHE A 127 -5.99 22.52 4.44
N VAL A 128 -6.69 21.97 5.44
CA VAL A 128 -7.08 20.55 5.49
C VAL A 128 -7.95 20.20 4.29
N ASP A 129 -8.97 21.00 3.99
CA ASP A 129 -9.89 20.71 2.88
C ASP A 129 -9.18 20.74 1.52
N GLY A 130 -8.32 21.74 1.29
CA GLY A 130 -7.47 21.79 0.10
C GLY A 130 -6.49 20.63 0.04
N PHE A 131 -5.96 20.19 1.18
CA PHE A 131 -5.03 19.07 1.27
C PHE A 131 -5.69 17.71 0.97
N ASN A 132 -6.99 17.54 1.24
CA ASN A 132 -7.72 16.31 0.92
C ASN A 132 -7.73 16.02 -0.59
N LEU A 133 -7.60 17.05 -1.44
CA LEU A 133 -7.51 16.92 -2.90
C LEU A 133 -6.26 16.16 -3.39
N VAL A 134 -5.27 15.91 -2.51
CA VAL A 134 -4.07 15.12 -2.85
C VAL A 134 -4.45 13.70 -3.30
N GLY A 135 -5.49 13.13 -2.71
CA GLY A 135 -5.91 11.75 -2.95
C GLY A 135 -6.77 11.53 -4.19
N GLU A 136 -7.45 12.56 -4.70
CA GLU A 136 -8.47 12.39 -5.76
C GLU A 136 -7.92 11.74 -7.04
N PRO A 137 -6.77 12.17 -7.60
CA PRO A 137 -6.29 11.57 -8.84
C PRO A 137 -5.81 10.13 -8.65
N VAL A 138 -5.57 9.69 -7.41
CA VAL A 138 -5.03 8.36 -7.11
C VAL A 138 -6.02 7.27 -7.48
N VAL A 139 -7.31 7.44 -7.17
CA VAL A 139 -8.35 6.44 -7.46
C VAL A 139 -8.44 6.15 -8.96
N VAL A 140 -8.49 7.22 -9.76
CA VAL A 140 -8.63 7.11 -11.22
C VAL A 140 -7.31 6.68 -11.88
N ALA A 141 -6.18 7.25 -11.48
CA ALA A 141 -4.89 6.90 -12.10
C ALA A 141 -4.52 5.44 -11.85
N PHE A 142 -4.90 4.87 -10.69
CA PHE A 142 -4.50 3.52 -10.33
C PHE A 142 -5.00 2.44 -11.29
N MET A 143 -6.20 2.58 -11.86
CA MET A 143 -6.73 1.58 -12.80
C MET A 143 -5.86 1.39 -14.07
N VAL A 144 -4.93 2.32 -14.32
CA VAL A 144 -3.98 2.28 -15.43
C VAL A 144 -2.82 1.32 -15.16
N PHE A 145 -2.51 0.99 -13.89
CA PHE A 145 -1.31 0.22 -13.55
C PHE A 145 -1.21 -1.14 -14.26
N PRO A 146 -2.28 -1.95 -14.45
CA PRO A 146 -2.12 -3.24 -15.11
C PRO A 146 -1.68 -3.08 -16.56
N ALA A 147 -2.19 -2.05 -17.25
CA ALA A 147 -1.78 -1.74 -18.61
C ALA A 147 -0.30 -1.31 -18.69
N ILE A 148 0.18 -0.53 -17.71
CA ILE A 148 1.59 -0.17 -17.59
C ILE A 148 2.45 -1.40 -17.28
N ALA A 149 2.01 -2.28 -16.38
CA ALA A 149 2.71 -3.53 -16.08
C ALA A 149 2.83 -4.41 -17.34
N VAL A 150 1.76 -4.52 -18.14
CA VAL A 150 1.79 -5.20 -19.45
C VAL A 150 2.77 -4.51 -20.41
N ALA A 151 2.78 -3.18 -20.44
CA ALA A 151 3.68 -2.41 -21.30
C ALA A 151 5.15 -2.65 -20.95
N LEU A 152 5.47 -2.67 -19.66
CA LEU A 152 6.81 -2.89 -19.12
C LEU A 152 7.29 -4.32 -19.33
N GLN A 153 6.42 -5.32 -19.15
CA GLN A 153 6.80 -6.72 -19.25
C GLN A 153 6.81 -7.25 -20.70
N PHE A 154 5.74 -7.02 -21.46
CA PHE A 154 5.52 -7.75 -22.72
C PHE A 154 5.68 -6.91 -23.98
N SER A 155 5.23 -5.65 -23.97
CA SER A 155 5.46 -4.62 -25.00
C SER A 155 4.48 -3.46 -24.84
N VAL A 156 4.91 -2.27 -25.28
CA VAL A 156 4.06 -1.07 -25.35
C VAL A 156 2.76 -1.33 -26.11
N LYS A 157 2.80 -2.08 -27.23
CA LYS A 157 1.60 -2.39 -28.02
C LYS A 157 0.55 -3.16 -27.21
N LYS A 158 0.96 -4.20 -26.47
CA LYS A 158 0.05 -4.96 -25.59
C LYS A 158 -0.47 -4.09 -24.45
N GLY A 159 0.38 -3.20 -23.92
CA GLY A 159 -0.01 -2.23 -22.89
C GLY A 159 -1.09 -1.26 -23.37
N VAL A 160 -0.92 -0.69 -24.56
CA VAL A 160 -1.92 0.21 -25.19
C VAL A 160 -3.24 -0.50 -25.40
N VAL A 161 -3.23 -1.74 -25.93
CA VAL A 161 -4.47 -2.54 -26.08
C VAL A 161 -5.14 -2.76 -24.73
N THR A 162 -4.38 -3.14 -23.71
CA THR A 162 -4.90 -3.35 -22.35
C THR A 162 -5.53 -2.07 -21.80
N PHE A 163 -4.88 -0.92 -21.98
CA PHE A 163 -5.39 0.38 -21.56
C PHE A 163 -6.70 0.73 -22.28
N LEU A 164 -6.76 0.59 -23.61
CA LEU A 164 -7.95 0.92 -24.40
C LEU A 164 -9.14 0.04 -24.03
N VAL A 165 -8.93 -1.26 -23.81
CA VAL A 165 -10.00 -2.18 -23.41
C VAL A 165 -10.47 -1.88 -21.99
N ALA A 166 -9.56 -1.62 -21.05
CA ALA A 166 -9.93 -1.22 -19.68
C ALA A 166 -10.66 0.12 -19.65
N ALA A 167 -10.22 1.10 -20.44
CA ALA A 167 -10.88 2.41 -20.56
C ALA A 167 -12.28 2.29 -21.19
N LEU A 168 -12.44 1.45 -22.21
CA LEU A 168 -13.74 1.16 -22.81
C LEU A 168 -14.67 0.48 -21.80
N ALA A 169 -14.17 -0.53 -21.07
CA ALA A 169 -14.95 -1.20 -20.02
C ALA A 169 -15.41 -0.20 -18.95
N ARG A 170 -14.52 0.71 -18.51
CA ARG A 170 -14.88 1.81 -17.61
C ARG A 170 -16.03 2.64 -18.17
N GLN A 171 -15.89 3.12 -19.41
CA GLN A 171 -16.86 4.04 -20.01
C GLN A 171 -18.23 3.37 -20.21
N LEU A 172 -18.25 2.07 -20.55
CA LEU A 172 -19.48 1.29 -20.64
C LEU A 172 -20.20 1.18 -19.29
N ILE A 173 -19.46 1.08 -18.19
CA ILE A 173 -20.03 1.04 -16.85
C ILE A 173 -20.56 2.40 -16.42
N VAL A 174 -19.84 3.50 -16.70
CA VAL A 174 -20.36 4.86 -16.48
C VAL A 174 -21.69 5.04 -17.21
N PHE A 175 -21.73 4.70 -18.50
CA PHE A 175 -22.95 4.75 -19.30
C PHE A 175 -24.07 3.85 -18.75
N SER A 176 -23.74 2.65 -18.26
CA SER A 176 -24.71 1.71 -17.72
C SER A 176 -25.29 2.18 -16.37
N ASN A 177 -24.46 2.79 -15.53
CA ASN A 177 -24.85 3.37 -14.26
C ASN A 177 -25.78 4.59 -14.48
N GLU A 178 -25.42 5.50 -15.39
CA GLU A 178 -26.24 6.67 -15.74
C GLU A 178 -27.63 6.27 -16.27
N LYS A 179 -27.69 5.18 -17.04
CA LYS A 179 -28.94 4.68 -17.62
C LYS A 179 -29.69 3.68 -16.72
N GLY A 180 -29.16 3.35 -15.54
CA GLY A 180 -29.77 2.38 -14.63
C GLY A 180 -29.94 0.98 -15.24
N LEU A 181 -29.11 0.58 -16.21
CA LEU A 181 -29.34 -0.63 -17.00
C LEU A 181 -29.10 -1.94 -16.24
N ILE A 182 -28.40 -1.88 -15.12
CA ILE A 182 -28.01 -3.05 -14.33
C ILE A 182 -28.88 -3.09 -13.09
N GLU A 183 -29.95 -3.88 -13.18
CA GLU A 183 -30.83 -4.19 -12.05
C GLU A 183 -30.55 -5.61 -11.55
N ILE A 184 -30.29 -5.76 -10.26
CA ILE A 184 -30.23 -7.07 -9.61
C ILE A 184 -31.38 -7.13 -8.61
N GLY A 185 -32.37 -8.00 -8.89
CA GLY A 185 -33.52 -8.18 -8.01
C GLY A 185 -34.47 -6.98 -7.92
N GLY A 186 -34.55 -6.14 -8.97
CA GLY A 186 -35.41 -4.96 -9.03
C GLY A 186 -34.84 -3.68 -8.40
N SER A 187 -33.57 -3.71 -7.96
CA SER A 187 -32.84 -2.53 -7.49
C SER A 187 -31.69 -2.21 -8.45
N SER A 188 -31.55 -0.93 -8.81
CA SER A 188 -30.41 -0.45 -9.61
C SER A 188 -29.10 -0.65 -8.84
N VAL A 189 -28.19 -1.45 -9.39
CA VAL A 189 -26.87 -1.69 -8.80
C VAL A 189 -25.85 -0.79 -9.48
N THR A 190 -25.28 0.15 -8.72
CA THR A 190 -24.16 0.98 -9.17
C THR A 190 -22.87 0.18 -9.10
N LEU A 191 -22.30 -0.15 -10.25
CA LEU A 191 -21.01 -0.82 -10.33
C LEU A 191 -19.88 0.21 -10.28
N SER A 192 -18.75 -0.13 -9.67
CA SER A 192 -17.56 0.73 -9.65
C SER A 192 -16.90 0.76 -11.04
N PRO A 193 -16.91 1.89 -11.78
CA PRO A 193 -16.25 1.98 -13.08
C PRO A 193 -14.75 1.70 -12.97
N GLU A 194 -14.11 2.27 -11.94
CA GLU A 194 -12.68 2.10 -11.65
C GLU A 194 -12.34 0.66 -11.29
N GLY A 195 -13.16 0.03 -10.44
CA GLY A 195 -12.98 -1.38 -10.07
C GLY A 195 -13.04 -2.32 -11.27
N ILE A 196 -13.97 -2.09 -12.20
CA ILE A 196 -14.11 -2.92 -13.42
C ILE A 196 -12.95 -2.71 -14.38
N ALA A 197 -12.53 -1.47 -14.61
CA ALA A 197 -11.36 -1.15 -15.42
C ALA A 197 -10.12 -1.87 -14.89
N LEU A 198 -9.94 -1.86 -13.57
CA LEU A 198 -8.83 -2.53 -12.90
C LEU A 198 -8.89 -4.05 -13.09
N VAL A 199 -10.04 -4.68 -12.87
CA VAL A 199 -10.22 -6.13 -13.08
C VAL A 199 -9.92 -6.52 -14.52
N VAL A 200 -10.44 -5.78 -15.50
CA VAL A 200 -10.18 -6.03 -16.93
C VAL A 200 -8.68 -5.92 -17.23
N GLY A 201 -8.01 -4.87 -16.74
CA GLY A 201 -6.57 -4.72 -16.90
C GLY A 201 -5.78 -5.89 -16.29
N MET A 202 -6.18 -6.36 -15.10
CA MET A 202 -5.56 -7.50 -14.43
C MET A 202 -5.76 -8.81 -15.19
N VAL A 203 -6.93 -9.03 -15.80
CA VAL A 203 -7.18 -10.21 -16.64
C VAL A 203 -6.23 -10.23 -17.83
N PHE A 204 -6.02 -9.10 -18.50
CA PHE A 204 -5.06 -9.00 -19.61
C PHE A 204 -3.62 -9.25 -19.15
N LEU A 205 -3.21 -8.66 -18.03
CA LEU A 205 -1.90 -8.90 -17.44
C LEU A 205 -1.66 -10.38 -17.18
N MET A 206 -2.62 -11.05 -16.52
CA MET A 206 -2.53 -12.47 -16.22
C MET A 206 -2.57 -13.34 -17.47
N ALA A 207 -3.42 -13.00 -18.45
CA ALA A 207 -3.51 -13.72 -19.71
C ALA A 207 -2.19 -13.69 -20.50
N PHE A 208 -1.54 -12.52 -20.59
CA PHE A 208 -0.23 -12.42 -21.24
C PHE A 208 0.87 -13.10 -20.42
N ALA A 209 0.84 -12.99 -19.10
CA ALA A 209 1.82 -13.61 -18.21
C ALA A 209 1.78 -15.14 -18.26
N MET A 210 0.59 -15.73 -18.39
CA MET A 210 0.43 -17.18 -18.52
C MET A 210 0.85 -17.74 -19.89
N GLN A 211 1.06 -16.88 -20.90
CA GLN A 211 1.49 -17.28 -22.24
C GLN A 211 3.03 -17.32 -22.39
N GLU A 212 3.79 -16.74 -21.47
CA GLU A 212 5.25 -16.87 -21.44
C GLU A 212 5.63 -18.29 -21.03
N LYS A 213 6.36 -18.99 -21.91
CA LYS A 213 6.82 -20.36 -21.69
C LYS A 213 8.04 -20.39 -20.76
N SER A 214 8.16 -21.46 -19.99
CA SER A 214 9.36 -21.79 -19.23
C SER A 214 10.47 -22.32 -20.13
N ASP A 215 11.69 -21.82 -19.97
CA ASP A 215 12.88 -22.51 -20.43
C ASP A 215 13.14 -23.70 -19.50
N ASP A 216 13.21 -24.91 -20.07
CA ASP A 216 13.13 -26.22 -19.39
C ASP A 216 14.34 -26.59 -18.52
N THR A 217 15.18 -25.64 -18.09
CA THR A 217 16.46 -25.99 -17.45
C THR A 217 16.56 -25.49 -16.02
N SER A 218 16.82 -26.44 -15.10
CA SER A 218 17.14 -26.29 -13.66
C SER A 218 16.00 -26.39 -12.63
N MET A 219 15.15 -27.43 -12.75
CA MET A 219 14.00 -27.63 -11.86
C MET A 219 14.28 -28.33 -10.51
N GLU A 220 15.36 -29.11 -10.34
CA GLU A 220 15.50 -29.94 -9.13
C GLU A 220 16.21 -29.28 -7.94
N GLN A 221 17.23 -28.43 -8.15
CA GLN A 221 17.95 -27.76 -7.05
C GLN A 221 17.23 -26.52 -6.51
N MET A 222 16.39 -25.85 -7.30
CA MET A 222 15.58 -24.72 -6.82
C MET A 222 14.37 -25.18 -5.99
N ALA A 223 13.82 -26.35 -6.28
CA ALA A 223 12.62 -26.87 -5.62
C ALA A 223 12.85 -27.17 -4.12
N THR A 224 14.00 -27.74 -3.74
CA THR A 224 14.33 -28.03 -2.33
C THR A 224 14.56 -26.75 -1.53
N LEU A 225 15.24 -25.74 -2.09
CA LEU A 225 15.47 -24.46 -1.41
C LEU A 225 14.13 -23.76 -1.08
N PHE A 226 13.16 -23.79 -2.00
CA PHE A 226 11.84 -23.17 -1.77
C PHE A 226 10.99 -23.90 -0.73
N VAL A 227 11.11 -25.22 -0.62
CA VAL A 227 10.38 -26.00 0.39
C VAL A 227 10.77 -25.57 1.81
N ASP A 228 12.06 -25.41 2.09
CA ASP A 228 12.53 -24.99 3.42
C ASP A 228 12.08 -23.58 3.79
N ARG A 229 12.12 -22.65 2.81
CA ARG A 229 11.62 -21.27 3.00
C ARG A 229 10.12 -21.24 3.29
N VAL A 230 9.32 -22.01 2.55
CA VAL A 230 7.88 -22.10 2.77
C VAL A 230 7.56 -22.79 4.11
N ASN A 231 8.30 -23.84 4.48
CA ASN A 231 8.12 -24.53 5.77
C ASN A 231 8.44 -23.61 6.95
N ARG A 232 9.45 -22.75 6.81
CA ARG A 232 9.74 -21.71 7.78
C ARG A 232 8.55 -20.75 7.97
N ILE A 233 7.92 -20.29 6.88
CA ILE A 233 6.73 -19.42 6.97
C ILE A 233 5.59 -20.16 7.70
N LYS A 234 5.33 -21.43 7.33
CA LYS A 234 4.30 -22.27 7.96
C LYS A 234 4.51 -22.45 9.46
N LYS A 235 5.77 -22.55 9.92
CA LYS A 235 6.10 -22.65 11.35
C LYS A 235 5.57 -21.46 12.17
N PHE A 236 5.48 -20.28 11.55
CA PHE A 236 4.97 -19.07 12.18
C PHE A 236 3.54 -18.72 11.78
N ALA A 237 2.77 -19.67 11.21
CA ALA A 237 1.41 -19.45 10.75
C ALA A 237 0.52 -18.80 11.83
N VAL A 238 0.60 -19.26 13.07
CA VAL A 238 -0.21 -18.70 14.18
C VAL A 238 0.08 -17.21 14.42
N VAL A 239 1.35 -16.80 14.35
CA VAL A 239 1.75 -15.39 14.51
C VAL A 239 1.25 -14.56 13.33
N LEU A 240 1.34 -15.10 12.12
CA LEU A 240 0.82 -14.45 10.91
C LEU A 240 -0.71 -14.32 10.95
N MET A 241 -1.42 -15.35 11.42
CA MET A 241 -2.87 -15.34 11.61
C MET A 241 -3.30 -14.24 12.59
N ALA A 242 -2.56 -14.05 13.69
CA ALA A 242 -2.83 -12.96 14.63
C ALA A 242 -2.69 -11.58 13.96
N SER A 243 -1.69 -11.42 13.07
CA SER A 243 -1.55 -10.19 12.29
C SER A 243 -2.73 -9.98 11.34
N GLY A 244 -3.16 -11.03 10.62
CA GLY A 244 -4.33 -10.98 9.76
C GLY A 244 -5.62 -10.63 10.51
N ALA A 245 -5.80 -11.19 11.71
CA ALA A 245 -6.94 -10.89 12.56
C ALA A 245 -6.98 -9.41 12.96
N LEU A 246 -5.86 -8.87 13.43
CA LEU A 246 -5.77 -7.47 13.85
C LEU A 246 -5.99 -6.51 12.67
N LEU A 247 -5.38 -6.80 11.52
CA LEU A 247 -5.52 -5.96 10.31
C LEU A 247 -6.94 -6.00 9.75
N ALA A 248 -7.58 -7.17 9.71
CA ALA A 248 -8.96 -7.29 9.24
C ALA A 248 -9.94 -6.59 10.18
N ALA A 249 -9.74 -6.68 11.49
CA ALA A 249 -10.54 -5.94 12.48
C ALA A 249 -10.37 -4.42 12.33
N ALA A 250 -9.13 -3.94 12.15
CA ALA A 250 -8.85 -2.53 11.96
C ALA A 250 -9.42 -1.99 10.62
N ALA A 251 -9.42 -2.82 9.57
CA ALA A 251 -10.04 -2.50 8.28
C ALA A 251 -11.56 -2.43 8.37
N ASN A 252 -12.19 -3.35 9.13
CA ASN A 252 -13.62 -3.35 9.36
C ASN A 252 -14.10 -2.08 10.08
N LEU A 253 -13.32 -1.61 11.05
CA LEU A 253 -13.57 -0.38 11.78
C LEU A 253 -13.21 0.89 10.99
N LEU A 254 -12.74 0.75 9.74
CA LEU A 254 -12.26 1.86 8.89
C LEU A 254 -11.15 2.68 9.54
N ILE A 255 -10.43 2.12 10.52
CA ILE A 255 -9.28 2.78 11.16
C ILE A 255 -8.08 2.74 10.21
N VAL A 256 -7.95 1.62 9.49
CA VAL A 256 -6.81 1.33 8.63
C VAL A 256 -7.27 0.96 7.23
N SER A 257 -6.57 1.49 6.23
CA SER A 257 -6.69 1.03 4.84
C SER A 257 -5.37 0.45 4.31
N GLY A 258 -5.49 -0.55 3.43
CA GLY A 258 -4.35 -1.27 2.84
C GLY A 258 -3.62 -0.52 1.73
N ASP A 259 -4.24 0.50 1.13
CA ASP A 259 -3.70 1.30 0.01
C ASP A 259 -4.47 2.61 -0.16
N PRO A 260 -3.88 3.58 -0.87
CA PRO A 260 -4.54 4.87 -1.12
C PRO A 260 -5.88 4.78 -1.86
N ILE A 261 -6.10 3.83 -2.76
CA ILE A 261 -7.35 3.78 -3.54
C ILE A 261 -8.50 3.40 -2.65
N THR A 262 -8.33 2.27 -1.96
CA THR A 262 -9.27 1.80 -0.96
C THR A 262 -9.47 2.88 0.09
N LEU A 263 -8.39 3.52 0.55
CA LEU A 263 -8.47 4.60 1.54
C LEU A 263 -9.37 5.76 1.08
N ASN A 264 -9.14 6.29 -0.13
CA ASN A 264 -9.95 7.40 -0.65
C ASN A 264 -11.41 6.99 -0.86
N LEU A 265 -11.66 5.80 -1.41
CA LEU A 265 -13.03 5.29 -1.58
C LEU A 265 -13.75 5.09 -0.23
N LEU A 266 -13.05 4.61 0.79
CA LEU A 266 -13.60 4.46 2.13
C LEU A 266 -13.84 5.82 2.81
N ALA A 267 -12.94 6.79 2.60
CA ALA A 267 -13.09 8.16 3.10
C ALA A 267 -14.34 8.84 2.51
N ASP A 268 -14.66 8.57 1.24
CA ASP A 268 -15.87 9.04 0.56
C ASP A 268 -17.14 8.27 0.98
N GLY A 269 -17.04 7.29 1.90
CA GLY A 269 -18.15 6.44 2.31
C GLY A 269 -18.56 5.36 1.28
N ARG A 270 -17.79 5.20 0.20
CA ARG A 270 -18.04 4.21 -0.88
C ARG A 270 -17.50 2.83 -0.50
N ILE A 271 -18.02 2.25 0.58
CA ILE A 271 -17.51 1.02 1.21
C ILE A 271 -17.45 -0.17 0.24
N ASN A 272 -18.51 -0.40 -0.53
CA ASN A 272 -18.57 -1.51 -1.48
C ASN A 272 -17.49 -1.39 -2.57
N GLU A 273 -17.25 -0.18 -3.06
CA GLU A 273 -16.25 0.08 -4.08
C GLU A 273 -14.84 -0.03 -3.52
N GLY A 274 -14.61 0.49 -2.31
CA GLY A 274 -13.36 0.30 -1.57
C GLY A 274 -13.04 -1.17 -1.36
N GLY A 275 -14.01 -1.98 -0.95
CA GLY A 275 -13.84 -3.43 -0.77
C GLY A 275 -13.53 -4.16 -2.09
N ILE A 276 -14.19 -3.81 -3.19
CA ILE A 276 -13.91 -4.38 -4.52
C ILE A 276 -12.51 -3.97 -4.99
N ALA A 277 -12.12 -2.71 -4.80
CA ALA A 277 -10.79 -2.22 -5.13
C ALA A 277 -9.70 -2.96 -4.34
N ALA A 278 -9.91 -3.13 -3.03
CA ALA A 278 -9.02 -3.90 -2.16
C ALA A 278 -8.87 -5.35 -2.63
N LEU A 279 -9.96 -6.00 -3.05
CA LEU A 279 -9.95 -7.38 -3.56
C LEU A 279 -9.20 -7.48 -4.90
N ALA A 280 -9.53 -6.62 -5.86
CA ALA A 280 -8.90 -6.61 -7.18
C ALA A 280 -7.39 -6.36 -7.07
N LYS A 281 -7.00 -5.41 -6.20
CA LYS A 281 -5.61 -5.17 -5.85
C LYS A 281 -4.97 -6.43 -5.26
N ALA A 282 -5.56 -7.02 -4.22
CA ALA A 282 -4.99 -8.18 -3.55
C ALA A 282 -4.66 -9.31 -4.52
N LEU A 283 -5.56 -9.61 -5.47
CA LEU A 283 -5.32 -10.59 -6.54
C LEU A 283 -4.09 -10.25 -7.41
N GLY A 284 -3.89 -8.98 -7.74
CA GLY A 284 -2.73 -8.54 -8.50
C GLY A 284 -1.41 -8.59 -7.74
N PHE A 285 -1.44 -8.50 -6.41
CA PHE A 285 -0.24 -8.61 -5.58
C PHE A 285 0.18 -10.04 -5.27
N VAL A 286 -0.69 -11.04 -5.48
CA VAL A 286 -0.38 -12.45 -5.19
C VAL A 286 0.95 -12.88 -5.84
N PRO A 287 1.23 -12.64 -7.13
CA PRO A 287 2.49 -13.09 -7.74
C PRO A 287 3.73 -12.43 -7.12
N LEU A 288 3.68 -11.11 -6.87
CA LEU A 288 4.77 -10.37 -6.24
C LEU A 288 5.04 -10.88 -4.82
N ILE A 289 4.00 -11.03 -4.01
CA ILE A 289 4.14 -11.40 -2.61
C ILE A 289 4.53 -12.86 -2.47
N ALA A 290 3.90 -13.75 -3.24
CA ALA A 290 4.22 -15.17 -3.21
C ALA A 290 5.65 -15.43 -3.69
N SER A 291 6.07 -14.86 -4.83
CA SER A 291 7.42 -15.09 -5.37
C SER A 291 8.53 -14.66 -4.40
N THR A 292 8.40 -13.46 -3.82
CA THR A 292 9.38 -12.95 -2.84
C THR A 292 9.34 -13.76 -1.55
N ALA A 293 8.16 -14.14 -1.05
CA ALA A 293 8.04 -14.95 0.15
C ALA A 293 8.62 -16.35 0.00
N ILE A 294 8.34 -17.01 -1.11
CA ILE A 294 8.84 -18.36 -1.42
C ILE A 294 10.37 -18.32 -1.57
N ALA A 295 10.92 -17.30 -2.23
CA ALA A 295 12.36 -17.17 -2.41
C ALA A 295 13.11 -16.87 -1.11
N THR A 296 12.51 -16.09 -0.20
CA THR A 296 13.23 -15.53 0.97
C THR A 296 12.90 -16.24 2.29
N GLY A 297 11.73 -16.87 2.37
CA GLY A 297 11.19 -17.41 3.62
C GLY A 297 10.70 -16.33 4.59
N VAL A 298 10.51 -15.10 4.11
CA VAL A 298 10.01 -13.95 4.86
C VAL A 298 8.69 -13.50 4.25
N TYR A 299 7.63 -13.48 5.04
CA TYR A 299 6.28 -13.19 4.55
C TYR A 299 5.90 -11.70 4.71
N GLY A 300 4.67 -11.34 4.34
CA GLY A 300 4.11 -10.01 4.59
C GLY A 300 3.20 -10.03 5.82
N PRO A 301 3.23 -9.01 6.70
CA PRO A 301 2.31 -8.93 7.86
C PRO A 301 0.83 -8.94 7.46
N ALA A 302 0.51 -8.43 6.26
CA ALA A 302 -0.83 -8.41 5.69
C ALA A 302 -1.10 -9.57 4.71
N GLY A 303 -0.22 -10.57 4.63
CA GLY A 303 -0.34 -11.67 3.67
C GLY A 303 -0.41 -11.20 2.23
N PHE A 304 -1.31 -11.77 1.43
CA PHE A 304 -1.61 -11.29 0.06
C PHE A 304 -2.53 -10.06 0.04
N THR A 305 -2.71 -9.38 1.18
CA THR A 305 -3.54 -8.19 1.38
C THR A 305 -5.05 -8.44 1.30
N LEU A 306 -5.49 -9.69 1.12
CA LEU A 306 -6.91 -10.08 1.13
C LEU A 306 -7.58 -9.75 2.47
N VAL A 307 -6.81 -9.71 3.57
CA VAL A 307 -7.27 -9.35 4.91
C VAL A 307 -8.00 -8.00 4.96
N PHE A 308 -7.60 -7.02 4.13
CA PHE A 308 -8.29 -5.73 4.08
C PHE A 308 -9.64 -5.86 3.41
N ALA A 309 -9.73 -6.56 2.28
CA ALA A 309 -10.98 -6.76 1.55
C ALA A 309 -12.01 -7.53 2.41
N VAL A 310 -11.60 -8.65 3.01
CA VAL A 310 -12.50 -9.42 3.89
C VAL A 310 -12.85 -8.66 5.16
N GLY A 311 -11.94 -7.83 5.68
CA GLY A 311 -12.23 -6.94 6.80
C GLY A 311 -13.31 -5.93 6.47
N ILE A 312 -13.21 -5.26 5.32
CA ILE A 312 -14.19 -4.27 4.84
C ILE A 312 -15.58 -4.91 4.65
N PHE A 313 -15.66 -6.10 4.06
CA PHE A 313 -16.94 -6.79 3.81
C PHE A 313 -17.51 -7.53 5.03
N SER A 314 -16.76 -7.61 6.14
CA SER A 314 -17.23 -8.32 7.32
C SER A 314 -18.32 -7.53 8.05
N PRO A 315 -19.28 -8.21 8.71
CA PRO A 315 -20.39 -7.55 9.38
C PRO A 315 -19.99 -6.89 10.72
N ASN A 316 -18.93 -7.37 11.37
CA ASN A 316 -18.41 -6.77 12.61
C ASN A 316 -16.91 -7.09 12.82
N PRO A 317 -16.21 -6.38 13.73
CA PRO A 317 -14.76 -6.50 13.87
C PRO A 317 -14.29 -7.85 14.40
N PHE A 318 -15.10 -8.55 15.20
CA PHE A 318 -14.75 -9.86 15.74
C PHE A 318 -14.82 -10.95 14.66
N ILE A 319 -15.86 -10.90 13.82
CA ILE A 319 -15.98 -11.76 12.65
C ILE A 319 -14.88 -11.41 11.64
N ALA A 320 -14.60 -10.12 11.43
CA ALA A 320 -13.48 -9.68 10.60
C ALA A 320 -12.14 -10.26 11.08
N ALA A 321 -11.89 -10.23 12.40
CA ALA A 321 -10.70 -10.83 13.00
C ALA A 321 -10.60 -12.33 12.74
N ALA A 322 -11.70 -13.07 12.94
CA ALA A 322 -11.75 -14.51 12.71
C ALA A 322 -11.51 -14.85 11.22
N ILE A 323 -12.19 -14.15 10.32
CA ILE A 323 -12.04 -14.34 8.87
C ILE A 323 -10.63 -13.95 8.43
N GLY A 324 -10.08 -12.83 8.93
CA GLY A 324 -8.71 -12.40 8.65
C GLY A 324 -7.66 -13.44 9.05
N ALA A 325 -7.81 -14.05 10.24
CA ALA A 325 -6.95 -15.16 10.66
C ALA A 325 -7.07 -16.37 9.72
N ILE A 326 -8.30 -16.76 9.37
CA ILE A 326 -8.55 -17.89 8.46
C ILE A 326 -7.95 -17.62 7.09
N VAL A 327 -8.10 -16.41 6.55
CA VAL A 327 -7.54 -16.01 5.26
C VAL A 327 -6.02 -16.16 5.27
N ILE A 328 -5.32 -15.61 6.26
CA ILE A 328 -3.86 -15.77 6.35
C ILE A 328 -3.46 -17.25 6.47
N LEU A 329 -4.19 -18.05 7.25
CA LEU A 329 -3.93 -19.49 7.32
C LEU A 329 -4.04 -20.15 5.95
N LEU A 330 -5.11 -19.86 5.21
CA LEU A 330 -5.32 -20.38 3.86
C LEU A 330 -4.22 -19.92 2.90
N GLU A 331 -3.82 -18.65 2.93
CA GLU A 331 -2.73 -18.11 2.12
C GLU A 331 -1.41 -18.85 2.39
N VAL A 332 -1.05 -19.04 3.66
CA VAL A 332 0.16 -19.74 4.08
C VAL A 332 0.15 -21.21 3.64
N LEU A 333 -1.01 -21.88 3.72
CA LEU A 333 -1.17 -23.25 3.22
C LEU A 333 -1.08 -23.31 1.69
N LEU A 334 -1.55 -22.27 1.00
CA LEU A 334 -1.54 -22.16 -0.45
C LEU A 334 -0.14 -21.89 -1.02
N LEU A 335 0.80 -21.33 -0.23
CA LEU A 335 2.17 -21.01 -0.68
C LEU A 335 2.88 -22.18 -1.38
N SER A 336 2.72 -23.42 -0.89
CA SER A 336 3.34 -24.58 -1.54
C SER A 336 2.74 -24.90 -2.91
N LYS A 337 1.44 -24.64 -3.10
CA LYS A 337 0.79 -24.81 -4.42
C LYS A 337 1.14 -23.64 -5.34
N LEU A 338 1.20 -22.43 -4.80
CA LEU A 338 1.62 -21.23 -5.53
C LEU A 338 3.06 -21.32 -6.02
N ALA A 339 3.98 -21.93 -5.25
CA ALA A 339 5.34 -22.18 -5.72
C ALA A 339 5.35 -23.00 -7.01
N LYS A 340 4.68 -24.16 -7.01
CA LYS A 340 4.54 -25.00 -8.21
C LYS A 340 3.86 -24.29 -9.37
N PHE A 341 2.87 -23.44 -9.08
CA PHE A 341 2.18 -22.65 -10.09
C PHE A 341 3.10 -21.59 -10.72
N LEU A 342 3.84 -20.85 -9.90
CA LEU A 342 4.79 -19.82 -10.35
C LEU A 342 5.98 -20.44 -11.11
N ASP A 343 6.39 -21.65 -10.75
CA ASP A 343 7.42 -22.39 -11.49
C ASP A 343 6.93 -22.81 -12.88
N ARG A 344 5.64 -23.21 -13.00
CA ARG A 344 5.01 -23.54 -14.29
C ARG A 344 4.76 -22.31 -15.18
N TYR A 345 4.55 -21.15 -14.58
CA TYR A 345 4.25 -19.90 -15.28
C TYR A 345 5.26 -18.80 -14.89
N PRO A 346 6.49 -18.85 -15.42
CA PRO A 346 7.54 -17.91 -15.05
C PRO A 346 7.19 -16.46 -15.42
N GLY A 347 6.36 -16.25 -16.46
CA GLY A 347 5.86 -14.92 -16.78
C GLY A 347 5.02 -14.31 -15.66
N VAL A 348 4.20 -15.10 -14.96
CA VAL A 348 3.42 -14.63 -13.80
C VAL A 348 4.34 -14.24 -12.65
N ARG A 349 5.42 -15.01 -12.44
CA ARG A 349 6.46 -14.66 -11.45
C ARG A 349 7.16 -13.35 -11.81
N ALA A 350 7.55 -13.18 -13.07
CA ALA A 350 8.19 -11.95 -13.57
C ALA A 350 7.25 -10.73 -13.54
N SER A 351 5.93 -10.94 -13.65
CA SER A 351 4.94 -9.85 -13.52
C SER A 351 4.98 -9.17 -12.17
N GLY A 352 5.37 -9.86 -11.10
CA GLY A 352 5.42 -9.26 -9.77
C GLY A 352 6.24 -7.97 -9.72
N GLU A 353 7.43 -7.97 -10.32
CA GLU A 353 8.32 -6.81 -10.35
C GLU A 353 7.78 -5.68 -11.24
N ASN A 354 7.19 -6.03 -12.37
CA ASN A 354 6.59 -5.06 -13.30
C ASN A 354 5.33 -4.41 -12.70
N ILE A 355 4.55 -5.18 -11.93
CA ILE A 355 3.42 -4.67 -11.14
C ILE A 355 3.92 -3.65 -10.12
N ARG A 356 4.96 -4.00 -9.33
CA ARG A 356 5.59 -3.08 -8.37
C ARG A 356 6.01 -1.77 -9.02
N THR A 357 6.76 -1.87 -10.12
CA THR A 357 7.26 -0.70 -10.85
C THR A 357 6.11 0.15 -11.43
N ALA A 358 5.11 -0.49 -12.03
CA ALA A 358 3.95 0.19 -12.59
C ALA A 358 3.18 0.98 -11.53
N MET A 359 2.92 0.37 -10.36
CA MET A 359 2.20 1.05 -9.27
C MET A 359 2.97 2.24 -8.72
N THR A 360 4.28 2.09 -8.50
CA THR A 360 5.14 3.20 -8.07
C THR A 360 5.04 4.37 -9.06
N ARG A 361 5.18 4.12 -10.36
CA ARG A 361 5.09 5.17 -11.40
C ARG A 361 3.71 5.81 -11.48
N VAL A 362 2.65 5.03 -11.36
CA VAL A 362 1.28 5.54 -11.37
C VAL A 362 1.02 6.42 -10.15
N LEU A 363 1.45 6.00 -8.96
CA LEU A 363 1.34 6.80 -7.74
C LEU A 363 2.20 8.07 -7.80
N GLU A 364 3.41 8.00 -8.37
CA GLU A 364 4.27 9.18 -8.58
C GLU A 364 3.55 10.27 -9.37
N VAL A 365 2.92 9.90 -10.49
CA VAL A 365 2.18 10.85 -11.33
C VAL A 365 0.90 11.32 -10.63
N ALA A 366 0.11 10.40 -10.08
CA ALA A 366 -1.17 10.72 -9.44
C ALA A 366 -1.01 11.68 -8.26
N LEU A 367 -0.01 11.42 -7.40
CA LEU A 367 0.25 12.24 -6.22
C LEU A 367 0.91 13.56 -6.56
N LEU A 368 1.68 13.65 -7.65
CA LEU A 368 2.19 14.93 -8.14
C LEU A 368 1.04 15.82 -8.63
N ILE A 369 0.10 15.25 -9.41
CA ILE A 369 -1.10 15.97 -9.88
C ILE A 369 -1.98 16.36 -8.70
N GLY A 370 -2.24 15.42 -7.77
CA GLY A 370 -3.03 15.67 -6.57
C GLY A 370 -2.39 16.73 -5.68
N GLY A 371 -1.08 16.65 -5.47
CA GLY A 371 -0.31 17.66 -4.73
C GLY A 371 -0.36 19.04 -5.37
N ALA A 372 -0.29 19.11 -6.70
CA ALA A 372 -0.45 20.36 -7.45
C ALA A 372 -1.84 20.96 -7.29
N ASN A 373 -2.90 20.15 -7.44
CA ASN A 373 -4.29 20.58 -7.25
C ASN A 373 -4.53 21.04 -5.81
N ALA A 374 -4.08 20.26 -4.84
CA ALA A 374 -4.19 20.59 -3.43
C ALA A 374 -3.46 21.89 -3.10
N ALA A 375 -2.18 22.00 -3.46
CA ALA A 375 -1.40 23.21 -3.20
C ALA A 375 -2.04 24.46 -3.82
N ASN A 376 -2.60 24.34 -5.04
CA ASN A 376 -3.27 25.45 -5.69
C ASN A 376 -4.64 25.79 -5.07
N ALA A 377 -5.36 24.80 -4.53
CA ALA A 377 -6.56 25.07 -3.74
C ALA A 377 -6.23 25.79 -2.42
N ILE A 378 -5.08 25.47 -1.83
CA ILE A 378 -4.61 26.06 -0.57
C ILE A 378 -4.11 27.50 -0.76
N VAL A 379 -3.20 27.72 -1.71
CA VAL A 379 -2.70 29.06 -2.09
C VAL A 379 -2.80 29.21 -3.61
N PRO A 380 -3.89 29.82 -4.13
CA PRO A 380 -4.12 29.96 -5.56
C PRO A 380 -2.96 30.62 -6.31
N GLY A 381 -2.58 30.05 -7.45
CA GLY A 381 -1.47 30.50 -8.29
C GLY A 381 -0.09 30.08 -7.76
N PHE A 382 0.22 30.40 -6.50
CA PHE A 382 1.49 30.04 -5.89
C PHE A 382 1.66 28.52 -5.73
N GLY A 383 0.58 27.79 -5.44
CA GLY A 383 0.62 26.35 -5.24
C GLY A 383 1.23 25.58 -6.42
N PHE A 384 0.82 25.89 -7.65
CA PHE A 384 1.40 25.27 -8.84
C PHE A 384 2.89 25.61 -9.02
N PHE A 385 3.25 26.88 -8.80
CA PHE A 385 4.65 27.32 -8.86
C PHE A 385 5.51 26.55 -7.84
N ALA A 386 5.03 26.44 -6.60
CA ALA A 386 5.74 25.78 -5.52
C ALA A 386 5.91 24.28 -5.77
N ILE A 387 4.86 23.57 -6.18
CA ILE A 387 4.95 22.12 -6.45
C ILE A 387 5.87 21.82 -7.64
N ALA A 388 5.78 22.60 -8.73
CA ALA A 388 6.68 22.45 -9.87
C ALA A 388 8.14 22.72 -9.45
N GLY A 389 8.38 23.78 -8.67
CA GLY A 389 9.69 24.10 -8.13
C GLY A 389 10.23 23.00 -7.22
N PHE A 390 9.45 22.52 -6.26
CA PHE A 390 9.85 21.43 -5.36
C PHE A 390 10.17 20.14 -6.11
N TYR A 391 9.37 19.77 -7.11
CA TYR A 391 9.64 18.58 -7.92
C TYR A 391 10.94 18.70 -8.71
N LEU A 392 11.15 19.82 -9.41
CA LEU A 392 12.35 20.04 -10.22
C LEU A 392 13.61 20.18 -9.37
N LEU A 393 13.53 20.87 -8.22
CA LEU A 393 14.64 20.97 -7.27
C LEU A 393 14.97 19.61 -6.63
N ASN A 394 13.96 18.79 -6.34
CA ASN A 394 14.17 17.44 -5.84
C ASN A 394 14.88 16.57 -6.88
N GLU A 395 14.51 16.65 -8.16
CA GLU A 395 15.24 15.97 -9.25
C GLU A 395 16.68 16.47 -9.37
N ALA A 396 16.90 17.79 -9.37
CA ALA A 396 18.23 18.39 -9.45
C ALA A 396 19.12 18.03 -8.25
N GLY A 397 18.53 17.88 -7.06
CA GLY A 397 19.21 17.48 -5.82
C GLY A 397 19.49 15.99 -5.68
N GLY A 398 19.21 15.17 -6.70
CA GLY A 398 19.45 13.72 -6.65
C GLY A 398 18.36 12.92 -5.93
N ARG A 399 17.13 13.47 -5.86
CA ARG A 399 15.93 12.87 -5.27
C ARG A 399 16.06 12.55 -3.77
N PRO A 400 16.40 13.53 -2.91
CA PRO A 400 16.40 13.34 -1.46
C PRO A 400 15.03 12.93 -0.92
N ILE A 401 13.95 13.39 -1.57
CA ILE A 401 12.57 12.98 -1.30
C ILE A 401 12.13 11.99 -2.39
N VAL A 402 11.52 10.89 -1.99
CA VAL A 402 10.95 9.90 -2.92
C VAL A 402 9.89 10.61 -3.79
N ARG A 403 9.89 10.39 -5.10
CA ARG A 403 9.03 11.11 -6.06
C ARG A 403 7.55 11.12 -5.67
N MET A 404 7.01 9.98 -5.23
CA MET A 404 5.62 9.86 -4.81
C MET A 404 5.26 10.73 -3.60
N ALA A 405 6.26 11.12 -2.80
CA ALA A 405 6.08 11.98 -1.64
C ALA A 405 6.15 13.48 -1.95
N VAL A 406 6.69 13.86 -3.11
CA VAL A 406 6.91 15.27 -3.45
C VAL A 406 5.59 16.06 -3.47
N GLY A 407 4.54 15.49 -4.07
CA GLY A 407 3.22 16.13 -4.12
C GLY A 407 2.62 16.38 -2.74
N PRO A 408 2.39 15.33 -1.92
CA PRO A 408 1.82 15.49 -0.59
C PRO A 408 2.66 16.37 0.34
N VAL A 409 3.98 16.15 0.40
CA VAL A 409 4.88 16.97 1.25
C VAL A 409 4.93 18.41 0.76
N GLY A 410 4.94 18.62 -0.56
CA GLY A 410 4.89 19.94 -1.17
C GLY A 410 3.60 20.69 -0.83
N ALA A 411 2.44 20.02 -0.82
CA ALA A 411 1.17 20.62 -0.44
C ALA A 411 1.15 21.05 1.03
N ILE A 412 1.72 20.24 1.93
CA ILE A 412 1.92 20.61 3.34
C ILE A 412 2.83 21.84 3.45
N ALA A 413 3.95 21.85 2.72
CA ALA A 413 4.88 22.97 2.72
C ALA A 413 4.20 24.26 2.21
N VAL A 414 3.37 24.18 1.17
CA VAL A 414 2.57 25.31 0.67
C VAL A 414 1.56 25.79 1.72
N GLY A 415 0.90 24.89 2.45
CA GLY A 415 0.01 25.27 3.55
C GLY A 415 0.74 25.99 4.69
N ILE A 416 1.94 25.54 5.04
CA ILE A 416 2.81 26.22 6.03
C ILE A 416 3.24 27.61 5.53
N ILE A 417 3.71 27.70 4.28
CA ILE A 417 4.13 28.98 3.67
C ILE A 417 2.95 29.94 3.58
N GLY A 418 1.78 29.47 3.14
CA GLY A 418 0.55 30.27 3.06
C GLY A 418 0.15 30.84 4.41
N ASN A 419 0.28 30.05 5.48
CA ASN A 419 0.07 30.54 6.86
C ASN A 419 1.07 31.61 7.29
N ILE A 420 2.35 31.44 6.96
CA ILE A 420 3.37 32.47 7.23
C ILE A 420 3.04 33.76 6.47
N LEU A 421 2.66 33.66 5.19
CA LEU A 421 2.29 34.82 4.37
C LEU A 421 1.02 35.50 4.89
N ALA A 422 0.05 34.74 5.39
CA ALA A 422 -1.15 35.26 6.03
C ALA A 422 -0.82 36.02 7.33
N LEU A 423 0.05 35.47 8.17
CA LEU A 423 0.52 36.13 9.40
C LEU A 423 1.29 37.43 9.12
N LEU A 424 2.02 37.50 8.00
CA LEU A 424 2.74 38.69 7.57
C LEU A 424 1.84 39.73 6.86
N GLY A 425 0.56 39.40 6.62
CA GLY A 425 -0.39 40.27 5.91
C GLY A 425 -0.15 40.38 4.40
N ILE A 426 0.68 39.51 3.83
CA ILE A 426 1.06 39.50 2.40
C ILE A 426 0.09 38.62 1.59
N PHE A 427 -0.66 37.76 2.27
CA PHE A 427 -1.65 36.88 1.66
C PHE A 427 -2.95 36.93 2.45
N THR A 428 -4.08 37.07 1.75
CA THR A 428 -5.40 36.95 2.34
C THR A 428 -5.93 35.54 2.02
N PRO A 429 -6.16 34.69 3.04
CA PRO A 429 -6.76 33.38 2.84
C PRO A 429 -8.04 33.47 2.00
N PRO A 430 -8.26 32.55 1.03
CA PRO A 430 -9.56 32.43 0.38
C PRO A 430 -10.62 32.12 1.45
N ALA A 431 -11.79 32.74 1.29
CA ALA A 431 -12.91 32.67 2.25
C ALA A 431 -13.50 31.27 2.38
#